data_AF-A0A9P6MI46-F1
#
_entry.id   AF-A0A9P6MI46-F1
#
_cell.length_a   1.000
_cell.length_b   1.000
_cell.length_c   1.000
_cell.angle_alpha   90.00
_cell.angle_beta   90.00
_cell.angle_gamma   90.00
#
_symmetry.space_group_name_H-M   'P 1'
#
loop_
_entity.id
_entity.type
_entity.pdbx_description
1 polymer ?
#
loop_
_entity_poly.entity_id
_entity_poly.type
_entity_poly.pdbx_seq_one_letter_code
_entity_poly.pdbx_strand_id
1 'polypeptide(L)'
;MAYVPPDPNVFYPIPPGQLPPGFVPPPPGAAVRGIPIVVPLGLEMLISPEGFPVFVPERSSVPPPPYPASPTTASNSSPPTLPSRHNTVSSHHASNHFSPPPVPALPIPQTPISCLQPLPHQVPAPDPHYQRLAQSTSISLPSASHPPPISIPQQQQQQQQSAPVGLTFASIVTSFRTSSESVSAWTFYSLGLNQNPGQKEVAITLRQRPGSYSLEAIQPLMYNLYHQMNAHIQSNGGKPLTAGEIFPCQLNTPDAGSLELAILLVHAPPECKASLENKDILYGLIATMDEKAVFTKYGAARALTNMGNDLESWPIPLWSDWSRPSLVNMNDFKGSLTAMVPVLPTKNIVATLDTISHRLTLVISSTALEMIQMDLGRFPPAQKGVITNQARVTFWLDLDAGAQAYLTWRTGQDGPAIFNARPNPTSFHGCWMSLSGISPHEEATVHEGIAAREDGIELKMKGSTWERLYQALMSRTPALVPIGSETVHLSYP
;
A
#
# COMPACT_ATOMS: atom_id res chain seq x y z
N MET A 1 35.90 -0.52 -0.24
CA MET A 1 35.56 0.42 -1.33
C MET A 1 34.56 1.42 -0.78
N ALA A 2 34.82 2.72 -0.91
CA ALA A 2 33.87 3.74 -0.45
C ALA A 2 32.67 3.76 -1.41
N TYR A 3 31.46 3.65 -0.87
CA TYR A 3 30.23 3.80 -1.63
C TYR A 3 30.14 5.25 -2.14
N VAL A 4 30.22 5.42 -3.46
CA VAL A 4 29.92 6.69 -4.13
C VAL A 4 28.44 6.63 -4.49
N PRO A 5 27.57 7.46 -3.91
CA PRO A 5 26.16 7.46 -4.28
C PRO A 5 26.03 7.81 -5.78
N PRO A 6 25.09 7.18 -6.51
CA PRO A 6 24.86 7.49 -7.92
C PRO A 6 24.51 8.98 -8.06
N ASP A 7 25.02 9.61 -9.13
CA ASP A 7 24.78 11.04 -9.40
C ASP A 7 23.25 11.27 -9.55
N PRO A 8 22.65 12.15 -8.74
CA PRO A 8 21.22 12.38 -8.74
C PRO A 8 20.67 12.93 -10.07
N ASN A 9 21.54 13.30 -11.01
CA ASN A 9 21.20 13.83 -12.33
C ASN A 9 21.24 12.78 -13.45
N VAL A 10 21.62 11.52 -13.16
CA VAL A 10 21.65 10.47 -14.17
C VAL A 10 20.22 10.01 -14.46
N PHE A 11 19.76 10.35 -15.67
CA PHE A 11 18.45 9.99 -16.20
C PHE A 11 18.58 8.67 -16.96
N TYR A 12 17.79 7.65 -16.59
CA TYR A 12 17.74 6.38 -17.29
C TYR A 12 16.47 6.34 -18.17
N PRO A 13 16.53 6.75 -19.45
CA PRO A 13 15.38 6.62 -20.33
C PRO A 13 15.05 5.12 -20.51
N ILE A 14 13.75 4.79 -20.51
CA ILE A 14 13.28 3.42 -20.76
C ILE A 14 13.14 3.26 -22.28
N PRO A 15 13.96 2.44 -22.97
CA PRO A 15 13.80 2.22 -24.39
C PRO A 15 12.48 1.48 -24.69
N PRO A 16 11.84 1.72 -25.85
CA PRO A 16 10.63 0.99 -26.24
C PRO A 16 10.82 -0.53 -26.16
N GLY A 17 9.93 -1.20 -25.41
CA GLY A 17 9.95 -2.66 -25.27
C GLY A 17 11.12 -3.25 -24.48
N GLN A 18 11.93 -2.43 -23.81
CA GLN A 18 13.02 -2.91 -22.96
C GLN A 18 12.77 -2.57 -21.49
N LEU A 19 13.10 -3.52 -20.62
CA LEU A 19 13.13 -3.31 -19.18
C LEU A 19 14.27 -2.32 -18.85
N PRO A 20 14.19 -1.57 -17.73
CA PRO A 20 15.18 -0.55 -17.39
C PRO A 20 16.63 -1.09 -17.45
N PRO A 21 17.62 -0.29 -17.88
CA PRO A 21 19.02 -0.68 -17.81
C PRO A 21 19.40 -1.11 -16.38
N GLY A 22 19.95 -2.33 -16.22
CA GLY A 22 20.15 -2.97 -14.91
C GLY A 22 19.16 -4.10 -14.58
N PHE A 23 18.18 -4.34 -15.45
CA PHE A 23 17.33 -5.52 -15.36
C PHE A 23 18.15 -6.81 -15.54
N VAL A 24 18.34 -7.54 -14.44
CA VAL A 24 18.82 -8.93 -14.49
C VAL A 24 17.58 -9.81 -14.62
N PRO A 25 17.27 -10.36 -15.82
CA PRO A 25 16.23 -11.39 -15.90
C PRO A 25 16.62 -12.53 -14.95
N PRO A 26 15.67 -13.08 -14.19
CA PRO A 26 15.97 -14.23 -13.35
C PRO A 26 16.54 -15.35 -14.25
N PRO A 27 17.59 -16.08 -13.80
CA PRO A 27 18.31 -17.01 -14.66
C PRO A 27 17.36 -18.07 -15.26
N PRO A 28 17.65 -18.61 -16.46
CA PRO A 28 16.83 -19.65 -17.07
C PRO A 28 16.64 -20.83 -16.09
N GLY A 29 15.40 -21.10 -15.70
CA GLY A 29 15.05 -22.11 -14.67
C GLY A 29 14.65 -21.55 -13.31
N ALA A 30 14.81 -20.23 -13.08
CA ALA A 30 14.08 -19.54 -12.03
C ALA A 30 12.61 -19.46 -12.43
N ALA A 31 11.75 -20.22 -11.75
CA ALA A 31 10.31 -20.19 -11.98
C ALA A 31 9.83 -18.74 -12.03
N VAL A 32 9.13 -18.38 -13.10
CA VAL A 32 8.28 -17.19 -13.11
C VAL A 32 7.39 -17.31 -11.87
N ARG A 33 7.62 -16.42 -10.90
CA ARG A 33 7.06 -16.51 -9.54
C ARG A 33 5.56 -16.71 -9.63
N GLY A 34 5.10 -17.84 -9.10
CA GLY A 34 3.72 -18.29 -9.19
C GLY A 34 2.76 -17.27 -8.60
N ILE A 35 1.70 -16.98 -9.34
CA ILE A 35 0.58 -16.16 -8.88
C ILE A 35 -0.05 -16.86 -7.66
N PRO A 36 -0.33 -16.16 -6.55
CA PRO A 36 -1.10 -16.73 -5.46
C PRO A 36 -2.52 -17.05 -5.96
N ILE A 37 -2.88 -18.34 -5.99
CA ILE A 37 -4.27 -18.75 -6.24
C ILE A 37 -4.94 -18.94 -4.89
N VAL A 38 -5.90 -18.06 -4.56
CA VAL A 38 -6.79 -18.22 -3.41
C VAL A 38 -7.90 -19.16 -3.83
N VAL A 39 -7.95 -20.35 -3.23
CA VAL A 39 -9.04 -21.31 -3.42
C VAL A 39 -9.86 -21.35 -2.12
N PRO A 40 -11.13 -20.91 -2.12
CA PRO A 40 -12.03 -21.14 -1.00
C PRO A 40 -12.16 -22.66 -0.74
N LEU A 41 -12.11 -23.08 0.52
CA LEU A 41 -12.31 -24.49 0.90
C LEU A 41 -13.67 -24.99 0.38
N GLY A 42 -13.65 -26.06 -0.43
CA GLY A 42 -14.86 -26.72 -0.97
C GLY A 42 -14.85 -27.05 -2.48
N LEU A 43 -13.82 -26.64 -3.23
CA LEU A 43 -13.69 -26.95 -4.67
C LEU A 43 -12.31 -27.56 -4.97
N GLU A 44 -12.28 -28.77 -5.52
CA GLU A 44 -11.04 -29.35 -6.06
C GLU A 44 -10.68 -28.65 -7.39
N MET A 45 -9.48 -28.09 -7.45
CA MET A 45 -8.94 -27.45 -8.65
C MET A 45 -7.93 -28.40 -9.30
N LEU A 46 -8.21 -28.84 -10.52
CA LEU A 46 -7.24 -29.52 -11.37
C LEU A 46 -6.59 -28.49 -12.29
N ILE A 47 -5.26 -28.50 -12.35
CA ILE A 47 -4.47 -27.66 -13.24
C ILE A 47 -4.32 -28.43 -14.55
N SER A 48 -4.78 -27.86 -15.67
CA SER A 48 -4.54 -28.47 -16.99
C SER A 48 -3.06 -28.37 -17.36
N PRO A 49 -2.55 -29.24 -18.27
CA PRO A 49 -1.18 -29.15 -18.77
C PRO A 49 -0.83 -27.77 -19.36
N GLU A 50 -1.83 -26.98 -19.78
CA GLU A 50 -1.68 -25.64 -20.35
C GLU A 50 -1.74 -24.50 -19.30
N GLY A 51 -1.87 -24.81 -18.00
CA GLY A 51 -1.76 -23.82 -16.92
C GLY A 51 -3.02 -22.98 -16.65
N PHE A 52 -4.20 -23.41 -17.14
CA PHE A 52 -5.47 -22.77 -16.81
C PHE A 52 -6.20 -23.51 -15.68
N PRO A 53 -6.84 -22.79 -14.73
CA PRO A 53 -7.67 -23.42 -13.73
C PRO A 53 -8.98 -23.93 -14.37
N VAL A 54 -9.25 -25.23 -14.25
CA VAL A 54 -10.52 -25.84 -14.65
C VAL A 54 -11.29 -26.24 -13.39
N PHE A 55 -12.50 -25.69 -13.23
CA PHE A 55 -13.40 -26.06 -12.14
C PHE A 55 -14.18 -27.32 -12.52
N VAL A 56 -14.03 -28.39 -11.74
CA VAL A 56 -14.80 -29.62 -11.92
C VAL A 56 -15.89 -29.65 -10.84
N PRO A 57 -17.18 -29.72 -11.20
CA PRO A 57 -18.25 -29.94 -10.23
C PRO A 57 -18.03 -31.29 -9.52
N GLU A 58 -18.31 -31.31 -8.21
CA GLU A 58 -18.20 -32.49 -7.35
C GLU A 58 -18.83 -33.73 -8.02
N ARG A 59 -18.01 -34.76 -8.26
CA ARG A 59 -18.51 -36.05 -8.77
C ARG A 59 -19.36 -36.69 -7.67
N SER A 60 -20.66 -36.73 -7.89
CA SER A 60 -21.60 -37.55 -7.11
C SER A 60 -21.08 -38.98 -6.97
N SER A 61 -20.86 -39.40 -5.72
CA SER A 61 -20.36 -40.72 -5.36
C SER A 61 -21.46 -41.78 -5.53
N VAL A 62 -21.56 -42.36 -6.72
CA VAL A 62 -22.27 -43.64 -6.93
C VAL A 62 -21.21 -44.74 -7.09
N PRO A 63 -21.18 -45.78 -6.23
CA PRO A 63 -20.19 -46.84 -6.33
C PRO A 63 -20.52 -47.81 -7.48
N PRO A 64 -19.56 -48.22 -8.32
CA PRO A 64 -19.76 -49.31 -9.28
C PRO A 64 -19.66 -50.70 -8.60
N PRO A 65 -20.31 -51.74 -9.17
CA PRO A 65 -20.41 -53.07 -8.58
C PRO A 65 -19.11 -53.88 -8.72
N PRO A 66 -18.95 -54.96 -7.92
CA PRO A 66 -17.69 -55.69 -7.82
C PRO A 66 -17.55 -56.77 -8.90
N TYR A 67 -16.36 -56.91 -9.48
CA TYR A 67 -15.94 -58.08 -10.26
C TYR A 67 -14.44 -58.33 -10.07
N PRO A 68 -13.95 -59.56 -10.29
CA PRO A 68 -13.14 -60.27 -9.31
C PRO A 68 -11.65 -60.36 -9.70
N ALA A 69 -10.90 -60.83 -8.70
CA ALA A 69 -9.45 -60.90 -8.63
C ALA A 69 -8.75 -61.82 -9.65
N SER A 70 -7.46 -61.48 -9.90
CA SER A 70 -6.25 -62.34 -9.94
C SER A 70 -5.39 -62.13 -11.21
N PRO A 71 -4.07 -62.49 -11.23
CA PRO A 71 -3.08 -62.49 -10.14
C PRO A 71 -1.72 -61.84 -10.51
N THR A 72 -0.92 -61.72 -9.44
CA THR A 72 0.53 -61.46 -9.27
C THR A 72 1.53 -61.73 -10.41
N THR A 73 2.49 -60.80 -10.57
CA THR A 73 3.91 -61.12 -10.81
C THR A 73 4.83 -60.12 -10.12
N ALA A 74 5.89 -60.66 -9.53
CA ALA A 74 6.92 -59.99 -8.75
C ALA A 74 8.00 -59.34 -9.62
N SER A 75 8.63 -58.28 -9.13
CA SER A 75 10.08 -58.09 -9.31
C SER A 75 10.65 -57.10 -8.30
N ASN A 76 11.70 -57.60 -7.63
CA ASN A 76 12.63 -56.86 -6.77
C ASN A 76 13.40 -55.81 -7.57
N SER A 77 13.60 -54.62 -6.98
CA SER A 77 14.88 -53.90 -7.14
C SER A 77 15.11 -52.93 -5.97
N SER A 78 16.27 -53.08 -5.36
CA SER A 78 16.77 -52.34 -4.20
C SER A 78 17.23 -50.91 -4.56
N PRO A 79 17.28 -49.98 -3.60
CA PRO A 79 17.63 -48.58 -3.86
C PRO A 79 19.15 -48.34 -3.89
N PRO A 80 19.65 -47.33 -4.64
CA PRO A 80 21.05 -46.95 -4.59
C PRO A 80 21.36 -46.05 -3.40
N THR A 81 22.47 -46.37 -2.76
CA THR A 81 23.16 -45.67 -1.68
C THR A 81 23.65 -44.27 -2.07
N LEU A 82 23.37 -43.29 -1.20
CA LEU A 82 23.93 -41.94 -1.20
C LEU A 82 25.39 -41.93 -0.71
N PRO A 83 26.30 -41.15 -1.32
CA PRO A 83 27.63 -40.92 -0.77
C PRO A 83 27.61 -39.80 0.29
N SER A 84 28.09 -40.14 1.49
CA SER A 84 28.39 -39.20 2.57
C SER A 84 29.64 -38.38 2.22
N ARG A 85 29.51 -37.04 2.16
CA ARG A 85 30.66 -36.13 2.16
C ARG A 85 30.99 -35.70 3.57
N HIS A 86 32.13 -36.18 4.07
CA HIS A 86 32.89 -35.55 5.13
C HIS A 86 33.33 -34.14 4.71
N ASN A 87 33.12 -33.16 5.57
CA ASN A 87 33.94 -31.95 5.61
C ASN A 87 34.22 -31.58 7.07
N THR A 88 35.41 -31.95 7.51
CA THR A 88 36.15 -31.36 8.62
C THR A 88 36.53 -29.93 8.27
N VAL A 89 36.12 -28.96 9.08
CA VAL A 89 36.82 -27.67 9.18
C VAL A 89 37.11 -27.41 10.64
N SER A 90 38.41 -27.43 10.93
CA SER A 90 39.02 -27.17 12.22
C SER A 90 38.80 -25.74 12.69
N SER A 91 38.52 -25.64 13.98
CA SER A 91 38.59 -24.44 14.80
C SER A 91 40.05 -24.01 15.01
N HIS A 92 40.39 -22.80 14.55
CA HIS A 92 41.54 -22.06 15.06
C HIS A 92 41.08 -20.68 15.50
N HIS A 93 40.96 -20.51 16.82
CA HIS A 93 40.97 -19.22 17.48
C HIS A 93 42.38 -18.62 17.38
N ALA A 94 42.51 -17.49 16.71
CA ALA A 94 43.65 -16.59 16.85
C ALA A 94 43.10 -15.18 17.10
N SER A 95 43.20 -14.76 18.35
CA SER A 95 42.93 -13.41 18.84
C SER A 95 44.04 -12.47 18.39
N ASN A 96 43.77 -11.63 17.39
CA ASN A 96 44.61 -10.48 17.06
C ASN A 96 43.90 -9.20 17.51
N HIS A 97 44.36 -8.66 18.64
CA HIS A 97 44.10 -7.29 19.05
C HIS A 97 44.82 -6.34 18.08
N PHE A 98 44.06 -5.63 17.24
CA PHE A 98 44.53 -4.45 16.54
C PHE A 98 43.85 -3.22 17.14
N SER A 99 44.61 -2.41 17.87
CA SER A 99 44.22 -1.07 18.28
C SER A 99 44.35 -0.13 17.08
N PRO A 100 43.32 0.67 16.75
CA PRO A 100 43.43 1.68 15.70
C PRO A 100 44.32 2.85 16.17
N PRO A 101 45.06 3.51 15.26
CA PRO A 101 45.82 4.71 15.58
C PRO A 101 44.88 5.90 15.86
N PRO A 102 45.32 6.88 16.67
CA PRO A 102 44.50 8.04 17.01
C PRO A 102 44.25 8.93 15.79
N VAL A 103 42.99 9.31 15.59
CA VAL A 103 42.56 10.26 14.57
C VAL A 103 42.94 11.68 14.99
N PRO A 104 43.58 12.50 14.11
CA PRO A 104 43.86 13.90 14.40
C PRO A 104 42.55 14.69 14.52
N ALA A 105 42.40 15.45 15.63
CA ALA A 105 41.29 16.35 15.85
C ALA A 105 41.31 17.50 14.81
N LEU A 106 40.22 17.63 14.05
CA LEU A 106 39.98 18.78 13.19
C LEU A 106 39.47 19.97 14.03
N PRO A 107 39.89 21.21 13.71
CA PRO A 107 39.46 22.40 14.44
C PRO A 107 37.99 22.72 14.18
N ILE A 108 37.24 22.89 15.27
CA ILE A 108 35.84 23.31 15.30
C ILE A 108 35.76 24.79 14.90
N PRO A 109 35.02 25.17 13.84
CA PRO A 109 34.71 26.56 13.56
C PRO A 109 33.73 27.09 14.61
N GLN A 110 34.17 28.07 15.40
CA GLN A 110 33.29 28.85 16.27
C GLN A 110 32.47 29.82 15.41
N THR A 111 31.18 29.55 15.25
CA THR A 111 30.21 30.55 14.81
C THR A 111 29.43 31.09 16.02
N PRO A 112 29.25 32.42 16.15
CA PRO A 112 28.56 33.00 17.29
C PRO A 112 27.04 32.81 17.16
N ILE A 113 26.46 32.17 18.17
CA ILE A 113 25.02 32.06 18.38
C ILE A 113 24.49 33.46 18.75
N SER A 114 23.81 34.12 17.81
CA SER A 114 22.97 35.28 18.12
C SER A 114 21.61 34.78 18.62
N CYS A 115 21.31 35.12 19.87
CA CYS A 115 20.01 34.93 20.49
C CYS A 115 18.93 35.69 19.71
N LEU A 116 18.00 34.96 19.07
CA LEU A 116 16.73 35.52 18.63
C LEU A 116 15.70 35.37 19.75
N GLN A 117 15.24 36.50 20.26
CA GLN A 117 14.10 36.59 21.18
C GLN A 117 12.79 36.23 20.45
N PRO A 118 11.81 35.59 21.11
CA PRO A 118 10.49 35.37 20.54
C PRO A 118 9.64 36.66 20.62
N LEU A 119 9.15 37.12 19.47
CA LEU A 119 8.08 38.11 19.36
C LEU A 119 6.73 37.48 19.77
N PRO A 120 5.86 38.19 20.50
CA PRO A 120 4.54 37.67 20.86
C PRO A 120 3.57 37.76 19.68
N HIS A 121 2.94 36.64 19.32
CA HIS A 121 1.81 36.62 18.40
C HIS A 121 0.54 37.13 19.11
N GLN A 122 0.06 38.30 18.67
CA GLN A 122 -1.30 38.76 18.92
C GLN A 122 -2.26 38.07 17.96
N VAL A 123 -3.28 37.41 18.51
CA VAL A 123 -4.42 36.84 17.77
C VAL A 123 -5.43 37.96 17.50
N PRO A 124 -5.85 38.22 16.24
CA PRO A 124 -6.96 39.12 15.98
C PRO A 124 -8.28 38.45 16.31
N ALA A 125 -9.15 39.18 17.01
CA ALA A 125 -10.52 38.78 17.30
C ALA A 125 -11.37 38.66 16.01
N PRO A 126 -12.36 37.76 15.96
CA PRO A 126 -13.27 37.63 14.82
C PRO A 126 -14.35 38.73 14.81
N ASP A 127 -14.54 39.34 13.64
CA ASP A 127 -15.57 40.35 13.35
C ASP A 127 -16.99 39.74 13.34
N PRO A 128 -18.00 40.42 13.93
CA PRO A 128 -19.37 39.92 14.01
C PRO A 128 -20.26 40.56 12.93
N HIS A 129 -20.27 40.03 11.70
CA HIS A 129 -21.22 40.47 10.68
C HIS A 129 -21.66 39.33 9.77
N TYR A 130 -22.61 38.50 10.23
CA TYR A 130 -23.60 37.82 9.36
C TYR A 130 -24.83 37.43 10.20
N GLN A 131 -25.76 38.38 10.37
CA GLN A 131 -27.14 38.12 10.75
C GLN A 131 -28.06 38.79 9.72
N ARG A 132 -29.17 38.10 9.44
CA ARG A 132 -30.32 38.44 8.57
C ARG A 132 -30.23 37.95 7.12
N LEU A 133 -31.05 36.94 6.81
CA LEU A 133 -32.25 37.11 5.97
C LEU A 133 -33.03 35.79 5.88
N ALA A 134 -34.14 35.70 6.62
CA ALA A 134 -35.24 34.80 6.29
C ALA A 134 -36.51 35.31 6.98
N GLN A 135 -37.28 36.12 6.26
CA GLN A 135 -38.66 36.46 6.62
C GLN A 135 -39.53 36.35 5.38
N SER A 136 -40.51 35.44 5.52
CA SER A 136 -41.91 35.53 5.11
C SER A 136 -42.26 35.69 3.64
N THR A 137 -43.02 34.72 3.13
CA THR A 137 -44.31 35.01 2.48
C THR A 137 -45.30 33.88 2.74
N SER A 138 -46.34 34.22 3.49
CA SER A 138 -47.60 33.51 3.70
C SER A 138 -48.58 33.85 2.56
N ILE A 139 -49.21 32.84 1.95
CA ILE A 139 -50.43 33.01 1.14
C ILE A 139 -51.43 31.92 1.58
N SER A 140 -52.65 32.37 1.83
CA SER A 140 -53.80 31.61 2.34
C SER A 140 -54.92 31.48 1.28
N LEU A 141 -55.84 30.52 1.54
CA LEU A 141 -57.19 30.25 0.97
C LEU A 141 -57.28 29.17 -0.14
N PRO A 142 -58.45 28.49 -0.33
CA PRO A 142 -59.39 27.95 0.66
C PRO A 142 -59.88 26.50 0.36
N SER A 143 -60.54 25.92 1.38
CA SER A 143 -61.49 24.80 1.43
C SER A 143 -61.92 24.08 0.15
N ALA A 144 -61.77 22.74 0.16
CA ALA A 144 -62.70 21.82 -0.46
C ALA A 144 -62.92 20.60 0.47
N SER A 145 -64.20 20.34 0.74
CA SER A 145 -64.77 19.29 1.59
C SER A 145 -64.56 17.89 1.02
N HIS A 146 -63.97 16.98 1.81
CA HIS A 146 -63.96 15.54 1.55
C HIS A 146 -64.27 14.72 2.83
N PRO A 147 -64.92 13.55 2.68
CA PRO A 147 -65.56 12.80 3.76
C PRO A 147 -64.57 12.13 4.73
N PRO A 148 -65.01 11.73 5.94
CA PRO A 148 -64.12 11.22 6.98
C PRO A 148 -63.45 9.90 6.56
N PRO A 149 -62.13 9.74 6.77
CA PRO A 149 -61.50 8.45 6.65
C PRO A 149 -61.91 7.56 7.82
N ILE A 150 -62.28 6.32 7.46
CA ILE A 150 -62.59 5.22 8.35
C ILE A 150 -61.40 4.97 9.29
N SER A 151 -61.68 4.90 10.60
CA SER A 151 -60.72 4.53 11.64
C SER A 151 -60.23 3.10 11.41
N ILE A 152 -59.07 2.96 10.76
CA ILE A 152 -58.30 1.71 10.75
C ILE A 152 -57.66 1.57 12.13
N PRO A 153 -57.74 0.42 12.81
CA PRO A 153 -57.05 0.22 14.07
C PRO A 153 -55.56 0.51 13.87
N GLN A 154 -55.02 1.43 14.67
CA GLN A 154 -53.59 1.59 14.86
C GLN A 154 -53.03 0.26 15.35
N GLN A 155 -52.60 -0.59 14.42
CA GLN A 155 -51.56 -1.55 14.73
C GLN A 155 -50.36 -0.71 15.14
N GLN A 156 -50.09 -0.69 16.45
CA GLN A 156 -48.79 -0.34 16.97
C GLN A 156 -47.78 -1.19 16.21
N GLN A 157 -47.19 -0.62 15.15
CA GLN A 157 -45.88 -1.02 14.70
C GLN A 157 -44.97 -0.65 15.87
N GLN A 158 -44.87 -1.57 16.83
CA GLN A 158 -43.67 -1.71 17.64
C GLN A 158 -42.57 -1.82 16.60
N GLN A 159 -41.93 -0.70 16.28
CA GLN A 159 -40.58 -0.71 15.77
C GLN A 159 -39.83 -1.54 16.81
N GLN A 160 -39.60 -2.81 16.49
CA GLN A 160 -38.60 -3.60 17.15
C GLN A 160 -37.32 -2.81 16.94
N GLN A 161 -37.01 -1.93 17.90
CA GLN A 161 -35.66 -1.47 18.14
C GLN A 161 -34.90 -2.76 18.46
N SER A 162 -34.33 -3.35 17.41
CA SER A 162 -33.33 -4.38 17.55
C SER A 162 -32.33 -3.85 18.55
N ALA A 163 -32.12 -4.61 19.64
CA ALA A 163 -31.14 -4.24 20.64
C ALA A 163 -29.82 -3.89 19.95
N PRO A 164 -29.12 -2.83 20.37
CA PRO A 164 -27.87 -2.44 19.75
C PRO A 164 -26.94 -3.66 19.71
N VAL A 165 -26.57 -4.07 18.50
CA VAL A 165 -25.72 -5.25 18.31
C VAL A 165 -24.39 -4.95 19.00
N GLY A 166 -24.06 -5.63 20.10
CA GLY A 166 -22.79 -5.41 20.78
C GLY A 166 -21.61 -5.62 19.81
N LEU A 167 -20.55 -4.81 19.95
CA LEU A 167 -19.33 -4.98 19.16
C LEU A 167 -18.76 -6.40 19.39
N THR A 168 -18.64 -7.15 18.30
CA THR A 168 -18.11 -8.51 18.27
C THR A 168 -17.32 -8.73 16.98
N PHE A 169 -16.93 -9.97 16.67
CA PHE A 169 -16.31 -10.33 15.41
C PHE A 169 -16.74 -11.74 14.97
N ALA A 170 -16.59 -12.03 13.68
CA ALA A 170 -16.62 -13.37 13.11
C ALA A 170 -15.20 -13.82 12.76
N SER A 171 -14.93 -15.13 12.79
CA SER A 171 -13.66 -15.69 12.36
C SER A 171 -13.88 -16.78 11.32
N ILE A 172 -13.06 -16.78 10.26
CA ILE A 172 -13.03 -17.82 9.23
C ILE A 172 -11.60 -18.33 9.05
N VAL A 173 -11.46 -19.58 8.60
CA VAL A 173 -10.15 -20.13 8.20
C VAL A 173 -9.94 -19.81 6.73
N THR A 174 -8.78 -19.24 6.42
CA THR A 174 -8.36 -18.88 5.07
C THR A 174 -7.05 -19.59 4.74
N SER A 175 -6.85 -19.90 3.47
CA SER A 175 -5.61 -20.49 2.96
C SER A 175 -5.12 -19.65 1.80
N PHE A 176 -3.85 -19.26 1.87
CA PHE A 176 -3.14 -18.53 0.83
C PHE A 176 -2.04 -19.41 0.26
N ARG A 177 -1.73 -19.23 -1.01
CA ARG A 177 -0.63 -19.92 -1.66
C ARG A 177 0.37 -18.91 -2.15
N THR A 178 1.63 -19.05 -1.79
CA THR A 178 2.76 -18.28 -2.33
C THR A 178 3.57 -19.14 -3.29
N SER A 179 4.66 -18.61 -3.87
CA SER A 179 5.58 -19.43 -4.65
C SER A 179 6.37 -20.43 -3.80
N SER A 180 6.60 -20.12 -2.53
CA SER A 180 7.42 -20.93 -1.62
C SER A 180 6.60 -21.83 -0.70
N GLU A 181 5.40 -21.43 -0.29
CA GLU A 181 4.60 -22.16 0.70
C GLU A 181 3.08 -21.96 0.60
N SER A 182 2.32 -22.86 1.24
CA SER A 182 0.90 -22.65 1.55
C SER A 182 0.75 -22.14 2.97
N VAL A 183 0.02 -21.05 3.15
CA VAL A 183 -0.18 -20.36 4.43
C VAL A 183 -1.62 -20.55 4.88
N SER A 184 -1.82 -21.26 5.99
CA SER A 184 -3.11 -21.29 6.71
C SER A 184 -3.22 -20.07 7.62
N ALA A 185 -4.38 -19.46 7.70
CA ALA A 185 -4.63 -18.24 8.47
C ALA A 185 -6.04 -18.20 9.07
N TRP A 186 -6.22 -17.41 10.11
CA TRP A 186 -7.53 -16.99 10.60
C TRP A 186 -7.80 -15.56 10.15
N THR A 187 -8.93 -15.33 9.52
CA THR A 187 -9.40 -13.98 9.21
C THR A 187 -10.50 -13.61 10.20
N PHE A 188 -10.23 -12.57 10.99
CA PHE A 188 -11.15 -11.96 11.92
C PHE A 188 -11.81 -10.78 11.24
N TYR A 189 -13.13 -10.66 11.40
CA TYR A 189 -13.95 -9.63 10.78
C TYR A 189 -14.81 -8.97 11.85
N SER A 190 -14.64 -7.66 12.05
CA SER A 190 -15.44 -6.94 13.03
C SER A 190 -16.93 -6.91 12.65
N LEU A 191 -17.77 -6.91 13.68
CA LEU A 191 -19.22 -6.75 13.57
C LEU A 191 -19.67 -5.69 14.56
N GLY A 192 -20.08 -4.53 14.04
CA GLY A 192 -20.61 -3.42 14.83
C GLY A 192 -19.72 -2.20 14.89
N LEU A 193 -18.52 -2.18 14.28
CA LEU A 193 -17.74 -0.93 14.20
C LEU A 193 -18.47 0.14 13.40
N ASN A 194 -19.26 -0.30 12.41
CA ASN A 194 -20.07 0.56 11.55
C ASN A 194 -21.23 1.28 12.26
N GLN A 195 -21.45 1.01 13.55
CA GLN A 195 -22.37 1.80 14.38
C GLN A 195 -21.87 3.25 14.55
N ASN A 196 -20.57 3.47 14.42
CA ASN A 196 -20.02 4.80 14.29
C ASN A 196 -20.27 5.31 12.86
N PRO A 197 -20.91 6.47 12.67
CA PRO A 197 -21.24 6.97 11.34
C PRO A 197 -20.03 7.02 10.40
N GLY A 198 -20.14 6.37 9.24
CA GLY A 198 -19.09 6.34 8.21
C GLY A 198 -17.93 5.37 8.50
N GLN A 199 -17.91 4.70 9.65
CA GLN A 199 -16.91 3.68 9.96
C GLN A 199 -17.17 2.40 9.14
N LYS A 200 -16.13 1.89 8.49
CA LYS A 200 -16.15 0.59 7.83
C LYS A 200 -15.82 -0.52 8.83
N GLU A 201 -16.29 -1.73 8.57
CA GLU A 201 -15.78 -2.90 9.29
C GLU A 201 -14.33 -3.17 8.91
N VAL A 202 -13.56 -3.78 9.81
CA VAL A 202 -12.14 -4.04 9.66
C VAL A 202 -11.89 -5.55 9.68
N ALA A 203 -11.27 -6.08 8.62
CA ALA A 203 -10.79 -7.45 8.56
C ALA A 203 -9.29 -7.51 8.88
N ILE A 204 -8.88 -8.47 9.71
CA ILE A 204 -7.48 -8.75 10.04
C ILE A 204 -7.24 -10.24 9.83
N THR A 205 -6.26 -10.57 8.98
CA THR A 205 -5.86 -11.97 8.74
C THR A 205 -4.57 -12.26 9.48
N LEU A 206 -4.54 -13.33 10.27
CA LEU A 206 -3.40 -13.77 11.06
C LEU A 206 -2.97 -15.18 10.65
N ARG A 207 -1.68 -15.35 10.36
CA ARG A 207 -1.09 -16.65 10.04
C ARG A 207 -1.24 -17.65 11.19
N GLN A 208 -1.67 -18.86 10.86
CA GLN A 208 -1.61 -20.02 11.74
C GLN A 208 -0.21 -20.61 11.66
N ARG A 209 0.52 -20.64 12.78
CA ARG A 209 1.76 -21.42 12.86
C ARG A 209 1.43 -22.81 13.43
N PRO A 210 1.89 -23.89 12.77
CA PRO A 210 1.67 -25.24 13.27
C PRO A 210 2.18 -25.39 14.72
N GLY A 211 1.30 -25.79 15.63
CA GLY A 211 1.65 -26.05 17.03
C GLY A 211 1.84 -24.82 17.92
N SER A 212 1.58 -23.60 17.45
CA SER A 212 1.80 -22.40 18.25
C SER A 212 0.60 -22.01 19.13
N TYR A 213 -0.58 -21.79 18.53
CA TYR A 213 -1.78 -21.30 19.24
C TYR A 213 -3.05 -21.95 18.70
N SER A 214 -4.09 -22.04 19.52
CA SER A 214 -5.45 -22.39 19.09
C SER A 214 -6.27 -21.12 18.84
N LEU A 215 -7.39 -21.25 18.12
CA LEU A 215 -8.28 -20.13 17.84
C LEU A 215 -8.81 -19.51 19.15
N GLU A 216 -9.13 -20.35 20.15
CA GLU A 216 -9.65 -19.94 21.45
C GLU A 216 -8.67 -19.04 22.21
N ALA A 217 -7.36 -19.25 22.04
CA ALA A 217 -6.33 -18.41 22.65
C ALA A 217 -6.22 -17.03 21.96
N ILE A 218 -6.51 -16.96 20.66
CA ILE A 218 -6.38 -15.73 19.86
C ILE A 218 -7.64 -14.86 19.89
N GLN A 219 -8.83 -15.48 19.98
CA GLN A 219 -10.11 -14.77 19.97
C GLN A 219 -10.21 -13.60 20.97
N PRO A 220 -9.78 -13.73 22.25
CA PRO A 220 -9.80 -12.62 23.20
C PRO A 220 -8.91 -11.44 22.78
N LEU A 221 -7.80 -11.69 22.08
CA LEU A 221 -6.90 -10.65 21.60
C LEU A 221 -7.54 -9.82 20.50
N MET A 222 -8.19 -10.49 19.55
CA MET A 222 -8.91 -9.83 18.46
C MET A 222 -10.14 -9.08 18.98
N TYR A 223 -10.85 -9.65 19.96
CA TYR A 223 -11.93 -8.95 20.66
C TYR A 223 -11.43 -7.62 21.24
N ASN A 224 -10.36 -7.68 22.04
CA ASN A 224 -9.79 -6.50 22.67
C ASN A 224 -9.31 -5.47 21.64
N LEU A 225 -8.66 -5.92 20.56
CA LEU A 225 -8.20 -5.03 19.49
C LEU A 225 -9.33 -4.23 18.85
N TYR A 226 -10.45 -4.88 18.51
CA TYR A 226 -11.61 -4.17 17.94
C TYR A 226 -12.26 -3.21 18.95
N HIS A 227 -12.31 -3.58 20.24
CA HIS A 227 -12.76 -2.68 21.30
C HIS A 227 -11.85 -1.46 21.46
N GLN A 228 -10.53 -1.62 21.35
CA GLN A 228 -9.59 -0.49 21.33
C GLN A 228 -9.83 0.42 20.13
N MET A 229 -10.08 -0.13 18.93
CA MET A 229 -10.43 0.66 17.73
C MET A 229 -11.73 1.45 17.95
N ASN A 230 -12.77 0.81 18.48
CA ASN A 230 -14.04 1.48 18.76
C ASN A 230 -13.89 2.60 19.79
N ALA A 231 -13.17 2.35 20.89
CA ALA A 231 -12.88 3.37 21.90
C ALA A 231 -12.07 4.55 21.32
N HIS A 232 -11.15 4.28 20.39
CA HIS A 232 -10.40 5.32 19.68
C HIS A 232 -11.30 6.18 18.79
N ILE A 233 -12.21 5.57 18.04
CA ILE A 233 -13.20 6.30 17.22
C ILE A 233 -14.07 7.19 18.11
N GLN A 234 -14.59 6.64 19.22
CA GLN A 234 -15.44 7.38 20.17
C GLN A 234 -14.70 8.55 20.83
N SER A 235 -13.46 8.33 21.28
CA SER A 235 -12.65 9.38 21.91
C SER A 235 -12.22 10.48 20.92
N ASN A 236 -12.15 10.17 19.62
CA ASN A 236 -11.93 11.14 18.54
C ASN A 236 -13.22 11.73 17.97
N GLY A 237 -14.27 11.82 18.79
CA GLY A 237 -15.54 12.46 18.41
C GLY A 237 -16.31 11.71 17.32
N GLY A 238 -16.11 10.40 17.20
CA GLY A 238 -16.74 9.56 16.18
C GLY A 238 -16.05 9.64 14.82
N LYS A 239 -14.85 10.21 14.72
CA LYS A 239 -14.09 10.24 13.45
C LYS A 239 -13.76 8.81 13.00
N PRO A 240 -14.18 8.38 11.81
CA PRO A 240 -13.93 7.03 11.35
C PRO A 240 -12.45 6.82 10.98
N LEU A 241 -12.00 5.60 11.15
CA LEU A 241 -10.75 5.09 10.61
C LEU A 241 -10.88 4.93 9.09
N THR A 242 -9.83 5.29 8.36
CA THR A 242 -9.79 5.26 6.88
C THR A 242 -8.56 4.54 6.33
N ALA A 243 -8.59 4.19 5.05
CA ALA A 243 -7.42 3.65 4.38
C ALA A 243 -6.26 4.67 4.39
N GLY A 244 -5.04 4.16 4.53
CA GLY A 244 -3.83 4.95 4.71
C GLY A 244 -3.63 5.50 6.13
N GLU A 245 -4.48 5.14 7.10
CA GLU A 245 -4.28 5.49 8.51
C GLU A 245 -3.58 4.38 9.28
N ILE A 246 -2.99 4.77 10.42
CA ILE A 246 -2.26 3.89 11.33
C ILE A 246 -3.02 3.89 12.65
N PHE A 247 -3.40 2.72 13.14
CA PHE A 247 -3.97 2.54 14.46
C PHE A 247 -2.92 1.93 15.41
N PRO A 248 -2.33 2.70 16.34
CA PRO A 248 -1.40 2.14 17.32
C PRO A 248 -2.14 1.23 18.29
N CYS A 249 -1.55 0.08 18.63
CA CYS A 249 -2.17 -0.86 19.56
C CYS A 249 -1.13 -1.59 20.42
N GLN A 250 -1.60 -2.13 21.53
CA GLN A 250 -0.83 -3.04 22.36
C GLN A 250 -1.54 -4.39 22.38
N LEU A 251 -0.83 -5.44 21.96
CA LEU A 251 -1.34 -6.80 21.94
C LEU A 251 -0.57 -7.65 22.95
N ASN A 252 -1.29 -8.31 23.85
CA ASN A 252 -0.69 -9.27 24.79
C ASN A 252 -0.70 -10.66 24.16
N THR A 253 0.28 -10.97 23.33
CA THR A 253 0.32 -12.25 22.60
C THR A 253 0.70 -13.41 23.54
N PRO A 254 0.28 -14.66 23.24
CA PRO A 254 0.52 -15.79 24.13
C PRO A 254 2.00 -16.16 24.28
N ASP A 255 2.83 -15.82 23.30
CA ASP A 255 4.24 -16.19 23.19
C ASP A 255 5.24 -15.09 23.57
N ALA A 256 4.94 -13.86 23.20
CA ALA A 256 5.85 -12.73 23.38
C ALA A 256 5.39 -11.78 24.50
N GLY A 257 4.23 -12.04 25.10
CA GLY A 257 3.64 -11.15 26.10
C GLY A 257 3.19 -9.84 25.46
N SER A 258 3.45 -8.72 26.13
CA SER A 258 2.97 -7.43 25.65
C SER A 258 3.84 -6.87 24.53
N LEU A 259 3.25 -6.73 23.35
CA LEU A 259 3.87 -6.15 22.16
C LEU A 259 3.24 -4.81 21.81
N GLU A 260 4.08 -3.79 21.61
CA GLU A 260 3.68 -2.53 21.00
C GLU A 260 3.74 -2.68 19.47
N LEU A 261 2.58 -2.50 18.83
CA LEU A 261 2.38 -2.75 17.41
C LEU A 261 1.53 -1.64 16.79
N ALA A 262 1.34 -1.71 15.49
CA ALA A 262 0.38 -0.88 14.78
C ALA A 262 -0.45 -1.71 13.81
N ILE A 263 -1.67 -1.25 13.55
CA ILE A 263 -2.50 -1.73 12.45
C ILE A 263 -2.41 -0.71 11.32
N LEU A 264 -1.83 -1.11 10.20
CA LEU A 264 -1.82 -0.34 8.96
C LEU A 264 -3.13 -0.61 8.23
N LEU A 265 -3.96 0.42 8.04
CA LEU A 265 -5.28 0.28 7.44
C LEU A 265 -5.20 0.58 5.95
N VAL A 266 -5.74 -0.33 5.14
CA VAL A 266 -5.84 -0.18 3.68
C VAL A 266 -7.20 -0.62 3.17
N HIS A 267 -7.48 -0.31 1.91
CA HIS A 267 -8.62 -0.92 1.23
C HIS A 267 -8.40 -2.44 1.13
N ALA A 268 -9.41 -3.21 1.48
CA ALA A 268 -9.29 -4.66 1.41
C ALA A 268 -9.06 -5.12 -0.04
N PRO A 269 -8.03 -5.95 -0.29
CA PRO A 269 -7.80 -6.54 -1.60
C PRO A 269 -8.95 -7.50 -1.95
N PRO A 270 -9.29 -7.69 -3.24
CA PRO A 270 -10.36 -8.59 -3.67
C PRO A 270 -10.28 -10.00 -3.08
N GLU A 271 -9.07 -10.52 -2.92
CA GLU A 271 -8.74 -11.82 -2.34
C GLU A 271 -9.24 -11.96 -0.89
N CYS A 272 -9.25 -10.86 -0.13
CA CYS A 272 -9.76 -10.83 1.23
C CYS A 272 -11.27 -10.57 1.32
N LYS A 273 -11.92 -10.21 0.19
CA LYS A 273 -13.37 -9.91 0.13
C LYS A 273 -14.23 -11.13 -0.24
N ALA A 274 -13.67 -12.13 -0.92
CA ALA A 274 -14.43 -13.21 -1.55
C ALA A 274 -15.33 -14.03 -0.59
N SER A 275 -15.07 -13.99 0.73
CA SER A 275 -15.87 -14.63 1.77
C SER A 275 -16.79 -13.67 2.55
N LEU A 276 -16.65 -12.36 2.34
CA LEU A 276 -17.34 -11.31 3.06
C LEU A 276 -18.27 -10.59 2.07
N GLU A 277 -19.52 -11.03 1.98
CA GLU A 277 -20.56 -10.50 1.08
C GLU A 277 -20.45 -8.98 0.85
N ASN A 278 -19.90 -8.54 -0.31
CA ASN A 278 -19.96 -7.20 -0.90
C ASN A 278 -19.90 -5.97 0.04
N LYS A 279 -19.22 -6.06 1.18
CA LYS A 279 -19.09 -4.92 2.10
C LYS A 279 -17.84 -4.11 1.77
N ASP A 280 -18.00 -2.80 1.77
CA ASP A 280 -16.89 -1.85 1.75
C ASP A 280 -16.19 -1.92 3.12
N ILE A 281 -15.10 -2.69 3.19
CA ILE A 281 -14.36 -3.00 4.41
C ILE A 281 -12.92 -2.49 4.32
N LEU A 282 -12.34 -2.19 5.48
CA LEU A 282 -10.91 -1.97 5.62
C LEU A 282 -10.21 -3.29 5.92
N TYR A 283 -8.96 -3.39 5.46
CA TYR A 283 -8.07 -4.46 5.82
C TYR A 283 -6.96 -3.92 6.72
N GLY A 284 -6.78 -4.55 7.87
CA GLY A 284 -5.79 -4.19 8.87
C GLY A 284 -4.60 -5.14 8.83
N LEU A 285 -3.42 -4.59 8.60
CA LEU A 285 -2.14 -5.31 8.67
C LEU A 285 -1.44 -5.02 9.99
N ILE A 286 -1.17 -6.06 10.77
CA ILE A 286 -0.35 -5.93 11.98
C ILE A 286 1.10 -5.71 11.54
N ALA A 287 1.65 -4.59 11.99
CA ALA A 287 2.99 -4.13 11.64
C ALA A 287 3.82 -3.88 12.89
N THR A 288 5.12 -4.13 12.77
CA THR A 288 6.09 -3.74 13.80
C THR A 288 6.26 -2.23 13.83
N MET A 289 6.92 -1.71 14.87
CA MET A 289 7.18 -0.28 14.99
C MET A 289 8.15 0.25 13.93
N ASP A 290 9.06 -0.59 13.42
CA ASP A 290 9.94 -0.23 12.29
C ASP A 290 9.14 -0.07 11.00
N GLU A 291 8.20 -0.98 10.75
CA GLU A 291 7.34 -0.95 9.56
C GLU A 291 6.39 0.23 9.60
N LYS A 292 5.83 0.53 10.77
CA LYS A 292 5.08 1.76 11.02
C LYS A 292 5.92 3.00 10.68
N ALA A 293 7.19 3.04 11.08
CA ALA A 293 8.08 4.16 10.82
C ALA A 293 8.29 4.36 9.32
N VAL A 294 8.52 3.26 8.57
CA VAL A 294 8.65 3.30 7.11
C VAL A 294 7.34 3.77 6.46
N PHE A 295 6.20 3.21 6.84
CA PHE A 295 4.88 3.59 6.33
C PHE A 295 4.60 5.08 6.53
N THR A 296 4.94 5.60 7.72
CA THR A 296 4.75 7.02 8.07
C THR A 296 5.69 7.93 7.27
N LYS A 297 6.96 7.54 7.15
CA LYS A 297 7.98 8.40 6.53
C LYS A 297 7.94 8.37 5.01
N TYR A 298 7.69 7.20 4.42
CA TYR A 298 7.82 6.97 2.98
C TYR A 298 6.51 6.60 2.27
N GLY A 299 5.38 6.63 2.98
CA GLY A 299 4.07 6.37 2.42
C GLY A 299 3.68 4.88 2.38
N ALA A 300 2.38 4.66 2.24
CA ALA A 300 1.77 3.34 2.30
C ALA A 300 2.24 2.41 1.17
N ALA A 301 2.25 2.90 -0.07
CA ALA A 301 2.62 2.10 -1.24
C ALA A 301 4.03 1.50 -1.10
N ARG A 302 5.04 2.32 -0.77
CA ARG A 302 6.42 1.84 -0.62
C ARG A 302 6.55 0.77 0.46
N ALA A 303 5.99 1.04 1.64
CA ALA A 303 6.07 0.12 2.77
C ALA A 303 5.42 -1.22 2.43
N LEU A 304 4.17 -1.17 1.96
CA LEU A 304 3.36 -2.36 1.78
C LEU A 304 3.77 -3.20 0.57
N THR A 305 4.23 -2.60 -0.53
CA THR A 305 4.71 -3.37 -1.69
C THR A 305 6.04 -4.06 -1.42
N ASN A 306 6.92 -3.44 -0.64
CA ASN A 306 8.14 -4.12 -0.18
C ASN A 306 7.83 -5.26 0.80
N MET A 307 6.90 -5.06 1.74
CA MET A 307 6.44 -6.14 2.63
C MET A 307 5.77 -7.28 1.84
N GLY A 308 4.95 -6.94 0.84
CA GLY A 308 4.28 -7.89 -0.04
C GLY A 308 5.29 -8.68 -0.87
N ASN A 309 6.32 -8.03 -1.41
CA ASN A 309 7.39 -8.69 -2.15
C ASN A 309 8.17 -9.69 -1.28
N ASP A 310 8.49 -9.34 -0.04
CA ASP A 310 9.20 -10.24 0.89
C ASP A 310 8.36 -11.45 1.30
N LEU A 311 7.05 -11.28 1.40
CA LEU A 311 6.10 -12.35 1.73
C LEU A 311 5.51 -13.04 0.50
N GLU A 312 6.00 -12.73 -0.71
CA GLU A 312 5.52 -13.29 -1.97
C GLU A 312 3.99 -13.17 -2.14
N SER A 313 3.45 -12.01 -1.73
CA SER A 313 2.02 -11.74 -1.61
C SER A 313 1.66 -10.42 -2.31
N TRP A 314 0.87 -10.52 -3.38
CA TRP A 314 0.54 -9.39 -4.26
C TRP A 314 -0.73 -8.63 -3.84
N PRO A 315 -0.78 -7.28 -3.98
CA PRO A 315 0.36 -6.35 -4.07
C PRO A 315 0.94 -6.01 -2.67
N ILE A 316 0.29 -6.52 -1.64
CA ILE A 316 0.61 -6.29 -0.22
C ILE A 316 0.50 -7.64 0.51
N PRO A 317 0.97 -7.73 1.77
CA PRO A 317 0.71 -8.92 2.59
C PRO A 317 -0.79 -9.21 2.70
N LEU A 318 -1.18 -10.47 2.48
CA LEU A 318 -2.56 -10.96 2.65
C LEU A 318 -2.80 -11.57 4.05
N TRP A 319 -1.76 -11.66 4.86
CA TRP A 319 -1.83 -12.04 6.26
C TRP A 319 -0.79 -11.28 7.08
N SER A 320 -1.02 -11.26 8.38
CA SER A 320 -0.10 -10.76 9.39
C SER A 320 0.54 -11.93 10.14
N ASP A 321 1.74 -11.70 10.66
CA ASP A 321 2.40 -12.54 11.64
C ASP A 321 3.05 -11.58 12.63
N TRP A 322 2.64 -11.57 13.90
CA TRP A 322 3.21 -10.65 14.90
C TRP A 322 4.56 -11.13 15.45
N SER A 323 4.92 -12.38 15.18
CA SER A 323 6.10 -13.04 15.72
C SER A 323 7.22 -13.18 14.68
N ARG A 324 7.08 -12.52 13.52
CA ARG A 324 8.14 -12.39 12.52
C ARG A 324 9.00 -11.15 12.81
N PRO A 325 10.25 -11.09 12.33
CA PRO A 325 11.01 -9.85 12.30
C PRO A 325 10.36 -8.81 11.38
N SER A 326 10.70 -7.53 11.56
CA SER A 326 10.36 -6.45 10.64
C SER A 326 10.80 -6.81 9.21
N LEU A 327 9.90 -6.72 8.23
CA LEU A 327 10.19 -6.98 6.81
C LEU A 327 10.86 -5.77 6.16
N VAL A 328 10.49 -4.59 6.62
CA VAL A 328 11.08 -3.32 6.20
C VAL A 328 11.45 -2.48 7.42
N ASN A 329 12.53 -1.73 7.30
CA ASN A 329 12.99 -0.77 8.30
C ASN A 329 13.55 0.49 7.64
N MET A 330 13.81 1.52 8.43
CA MET A 330 14.28 2.82 7.92
C MET A 330 15.65 2.76 7.21
N ASN A 331 16.53 1.83 7.59
CA ASN A 331 17.84 1.70 6.95
C ASN A 331 17.74 1.13 5.54
N ASP A 332 16.69 0.37 5.23
CA ASP A 332 16.44 -0.18 3.89
C ASP A 332 16.17 0.92 2.85
N PHE A 333 15.90 2.16 3.28
CA PHE A 333 15.63 3.31 2.39
C PHE A 333 16.57 4.49 2.66
N LYS A 334 17.71 4.22 3.32
CA LYS A 334 18.75 5.21 3.54
C LYS A 334 19.27 5.73 2.18
N GLY A 335 19.29 7.06 2.04
CA GLY A 335 19.72 7.72 0.81
C GLY A 335 18.64 7.82 -0.28
N SER A 336 17.41 7.36 -0.01
CA SER A 336 16.28 7.56 -0.94
C SER A 336 16.08 9.06 -1.24
N LEU A 337 15.76 9.38 -2.49
CA LEU A 337 15.43 10.73 -2.95
C LEU A 337 14.37 11.37 -2.07
N THR A 338 13.35 10.61 -1.69
CA THR A 338 12.23 11.10 -0.89
C THR A 338 12.59 11.35 0.58
N ALA A 339 13.79 10.94 1.03
CA ALA A 339 14.37 11.41 2.29
C ALA A 339 15.06 12.78 2.15
N MET A 340 15.44 13.16 0.94
CA MET A 340 16.23 14.37 0.64
C MET A 340 15.39 15.53 0.11
N VAL A 341 14.15 15.28 -0.32
CA VAL A 341 13.25 16.31 -0.85
C VAL A 341 11.96 16.40 -0.03
N PRO A 342 11.29 17.57 -0.01
CA PRO A 342 9.93 17.66 0.53
C PRO A 342 8.98 16.77 -0.27
N VAL A 343 8.15 15.99 0.45
CA VAL A 343 7.13 15.13 -0.18
C VAL A 343 5.77 15.45 0.43
N LEU A 344 4.80 15.74 -0.41
CA LEU A 344 3.43 16.02 0.02
C LEU A 344 2.75 14.72 0.47
N PRO A 345 2.11 14.71 1.66
CA PRO A 345 1.44 13.54 2.20
C PRO A 345 0.05 13.37 1.58
N THR A 346 0.01 13.13 0.27
CA THR A 346 -1.23 12.94 -0.49
C THR A 346 -1.81 11.54 -0.32
N LYS A 347 -3.12 11.42 -0.54
CA LYS A 347 -3.88 10.15 -0.58
C LYS A 347 -4.72 10.11 -1.86
N ASN A 348 -5.15 8.93 -2.30
CA ASN A 348 -5.99 8.78 -3.50
C ASN A 348 -5.38 9.43 -4.75
N ILE A 349 -4.09 9.18 -4.99
CA ILE A 349 -3.42 9.46 -6.26
C ILE A 349 -2.85 8.16 -6.78
N VAL A 350 -3.14 7.83 -8.03
CA VAL A 350 -2.58 6.65 -8.70
C VAL A 350 -1.82 7.11 -9.94
N ALA A 351 -0.62 6.58 -10.14
CA ALA A 351 0.18 6.79 -11.34
C ALA A 351 0.58 5.46 -11.98
N THR A 352 0.15 5.26 -13.23
CA THR A 352 0.36 4.03 -14.00
C THR A 352 1.16 4.32 -15.25
N LEU A 353 2.38 3.81 -15.34
CA LEU A 353 3.22 3.89 -16.55
C LEU A 353 2.99 2.65 -17.42
N ASP A 354 2.34 2.83 -18.57
CA ASP A 354 2.18 1.81 -19.61
C ASP A 354 3.35 1.91 -20.60
N THR A 355 4.14 0.83 -20.69
CA THR A 355 5.33 0.78 -21.54
C THR A 355 5.05 0.42 -22.98
N ILE A 356 3.87 -0.10 -23.31
CA ILE A 356 3.46 -0.37 -24.69
C ILE A 356 2.96 0.91 -25.34
N SER A 357 2.09 1.65 -24.64
CA SER A 357 1.51 2.88 -25.17
C SER A 357 2.34 4.14 -24.89
N HIS A 358 3.48 4.00 -24.20
CA HIS A 358 4.35 5.11 -23.77
C HIS A 358 3.56 6.20 -23.03
N ARG A 359 2.65 5.77 -22.16
CA ARG A 359 1.68 6.65 -21.50
C ARG A 359 1.74 6.51 -19.99
N LEU A 360 1.88 7.63 -19.31
CA LEU A 360 1.65 7.72 -17.88
C LEU A 360 0.22 8.21 -17.62
N THR A 361 -0.61 7.38 -16.99
CA THR A 361 -1.93 7.82 -16.52
C THR A 361 -1.80 8.26 -15.06
N LEU A 362 -2.21 9.50 -14.78
CA LEU A 362 -2.21 10.09 -13.45
C LEU A 362 -3.65 10.45 -13.05
N VAL A 363 -4.18 9.73 -12.08
CA VAL A 363 -5.52 9.97 -11.54
C VAL A 363 -5.38 10.63 -10.17
N ILE A 364 -5.89 11.86 -10.04
CA ILE A 364 -5.72 12.67 -8.83
C ILE A 364 -7.09 12.99 -8.23
N SER A 365 -7.34 12.58 -6.98
CA SER A 365 -8.55 13.01 -6.28
C SER A 365 -8.60 14.53 -6.06
N SER A 366 -9.80 15.09 -5.92
CA SER A 366 -9.98 16.53 -5.65
C SER A 366 -9.21 17.02 -4.41
N THR A 367 -9.25 16.26 -3.30
CA THR A 367 -8.53 16.60 -2.06
C THR A 367 -7.01 16.62 -2.27
N ALA A 368 -6.47 15.64 -3.00
CA ALA A 368 -5.05 15.59 -3.28
C ALA A 368 -4.61 16.70 -4.24
N LEU A 369 -5.45 17.02 -5.23
CA LEU A 369 -5.21 18.12 -6.16
C LEU A 369 -5.12 19.45 -5.42
N GLU A 370 -5.96 19.71 -4.42
CA GLU A 370 -5.89 20.93 -3.61
C GLU A 370 -4.56 21.07 -2.87
N MET A 371 -4.04 19.97 -2.30
CA MET A 371 -2.72 19.96 -1.66
C MET A 371 -1.60 20.24 -2.67
N ILE A 372 -1.69 19.64 -3.86
CA ILE A 372 -0.73 19.85 -4.96
C ILE A 372 -0.79 21.30 -5.44
N GLN A 373 -1.99 21.86 -5.66
CA GLN A 373 -2.18 23.25 -6.11
C GLN A 373 -1.60 24.27 -5.10
N MET A 374 -1.78 24.02 -3.80
CA MET A 374 -1.22 24.87 -2.75
C MET A 374 0.31 24.93 -2.80
N ASP A 375 0.98 23.80 -3.06
CA ASP A 375 2.43 23.76 -3.16
C ASP A 375 2.93 24.27 -4.52
N LEU A 376 2.21 23.96 -5.62
CA LEU A 376 2.48 24.51 -6.95
C LEU A 376 2.46 26.03 -6.99
N GLY A 377 1.63 26.69 -6.18
CA GLY A 377 1.61 28.15 -6.05
C GLY A 377 2.96 28.76 -5.64
N ARG A 378 3.85 27.97 -5.02
CA ARG A 378 5.23 28.38 -4.67
C ARG A 378 6.21 28.23 -5.83
N PHE A 379 5.84 27.44 -6.83
CA PHE A 379 6.69 27.08 -7.97
C PHE A 379 5.98 27.38 -9.30
N PRO A 380 5.55 28.63 -9.55
CA PRO A 380 4.95 28.98 -10.82
C PRO A 380 5.93 28.72 -11.97
N PRO A 381 5.43 28.43 -13.18
CA PRO A 381 6.27 28.36 -14.36
C PRO A 381 7.13 29.62 -14.46
N ALA A 382 8.39 29.46 -14.86
CA ALA A 382 9.30 30.57 -15.05
C ALA A 382 8.64 31.62 -15.95
N GLN A 383 8.26 32.77 -15.39
CA GLN A 383 7.91 33.93 -16.21
C GLN A 383 9.15 34.30 -17.02
N LYS A 384 8.99 34.76 -18.27
CA LYS A 384 10.13 35.22 -19.09
C LYS A 384 11.03 36.15 -18.27
N GLY A 385 12.23 35.66 -17.91
CA GLY A 385 13.23 36.41 -17.13
C GLY A 385 13.37 36.04 -15.66
N VAL A 386 12.54 35.15 -15.09
CA VAL A 386 12.67 34.67 -13.70
C VAL A 386 13.05 33.19 -13.71
N ILE A 387 14.34 32.91 -13.52
CA ILE A 387 14.83 31.54 -13.32
C ILE A 387 14.50 31.16 -11.88
N THR A 388 13.33 30.55 -11.65
CA THR A 388 13.09 29.87 -10.38
C THR A 388 13.92 28.59 -10.38
N ASN A 389 14.99 28.58 -9.57
CA ASN A 389 15.83 27.41 -9.39
C ASN A 389 14.94 26.23 -8.95
N GLN A 390 14.78 25.27 -9.87
CA GLN A 390 14.11 23.97 -9.71
C GLN A 390 12.71 24.02 -9.06
N ALA A 391 11.68 24.28 -9.88
CA ALA A 391 10.32 23.89 -9.55
C ALA A 391 10.24 22.36 -9.45
N ARG A 392 10.10 21.83 -8.24
CA ARG A 392 9.89 20.40 -7.99
C ARG A 392 8.73 20.23 -7.03
N VAL A 393 7.78 19.38 -7.41
CA VAL A 393 6.71 18.92 -6.52
C VAL A 393 6.78 17.40 -6.47
N THR A 394 6.95 16.85 -5.26
CA THR A 394 7.00 15.40 -5.04
C THR A 394 5.87 15.01 -4.08
N PHE A 395 5.20 13.90 -4.35
CA PHE A 395 4.05 13.47 -3.56
C PHE A 395 3.93 11.94 -3.51
N TRP A 396 3.30 11.42 -2.45
CA TRP A 396 3.07 9.98 -2.29
C TRP A 396 1.94 9.48 -3.20
N LEU A 397 2.13 8.28 -3.74
CA LEU A 397 1.08 7.58 -4.48
C LEU A 397 0.40 6.57 -3.58
N ASP A 398 -0.86 6.30 -3.88
CA ASP A 398 -1.67 5.29 -3.21
C ASP A 398 -1.52 3.92 -3.89
N LEU A 399 -2.00 2.88 -3.22
CA LEU A 399 -2.12 1.56 -3.81
C LEU A 399 -3.29 1.52 -4.80
N ASP A 400 -3.00 1.16 -6.04
CA ASP A 400 -3.96 0.73 -7.04
C ASP A 400 -4.15 -0.81 -7.02
N ALA A 401 -5.39 -1.25 -6.83
CA ALA A 401 -5.77 -2.66 -6.96
C ALA A 401 -5.76 -3.13 -8.43
N GLY A 402 -5.85 -2.22 -9.40
CA GLY A 402 -5.74 -2.50 -10.84
C GLY A 402 -4.31 -2.65 -11.34
N ALA A 403 -3.31 -2.43 -10.49
CA ALA A 403 -1.91 -2.52 -10.87
C ALA A 403 -1.53 -3.92 -11.37
N GLN A 404 -0.75 -3.98 -12.45
CA GLN A 404 -0.12 -5.22 -12.90
C GLN A 404 1.24 -5.45 -12.23
N ALA A 405 1.93 -4.35 -11.92
CA ALA A 405 3.22 -4.35 -11.24
C ALA A 405 3.44 -3.05 -10.46
N TYR A 406 4.24 -3.14 -9.41
CA TYR A 406 4.79 -2.03 -8.65
C TYR A 406 6.30 -1.99 -8.82
N LEU A 407 6.83 -0.79 -8.89
CA LEU A 407 8.24 -0.55 -8.66
C LEU A 407 8.52 -0.71 -7.17
N THR A 408 9.62 -1.37 -6.85
CA THR A 408 10.14 -1.55 -5.49
C THR A 408 11.63 -1.21 -5.50
N TRP A 409 12.14 -0.69 -4.38
CA TRP A 409 13.53 -0.30 -4.30
C TRP A 409 14.01 -0.32 -2.85
N ARG A 410 15.27 -0.71 -2.64
CA ARG A 410 15.98 -0.63 -1.35
C ARG A 410 17.40 -0.10 -1.54
N THR A 411 17.96 0.47 -0.47
CA THR A 411 19.35 0.90 -0.40
C THR A 411 20.29 -0.22 -0.84
N GLY A 412 21.22 0.12 -1.73
CA GLY A 412 22.17 -0.83 -2.31
C GLY A 412 21.70 -1.47 -3.62
N GLN A 413 20.47 -1.22 -4.07
CA GLN A 413 20.03 -1.56 -5.42
C GLN A 413 20.41 -0.47 -6.42
N ASP A 414 20.93 -0.88 -7.58
CA ASP A 414 21.35 0.02 -8.66
C ASP A 414 20.17 0.72 -9.36
N GLY A 415 18.95 0.16 -9.24
CA GLY A 415 17.75 0.69 -9.87
C GLY A 415 16.47 0.02 -9.38
N PRO A 416 15.30 0.36 -9.96
CA PRO A 416 14.02 -0.23 -9.60
C PRO A 416 14.00 -1.75 -9.78
N ALA A 417 13.45 -2.47 -8.81
CA ALA A 417 12.97 -3.83 -8.98
C ALA A 417 11.47 -3.83 -9.30
N ILE A 418 11.00 -4.87 -9.99
CA ILE A 418 9.59 -5.04 -10.37
C ILE A 418 8.99 -6.12 -9.48
N PHE A 419 7.94 -5.77 -8.75
CA PHE A 419 7.04 -6.70 -8.09
C PHE A 419 5.76 -6.79 -8.93
N ASN A 420 5.30 -7.98 -9.31
CA ASN A 420 4.26 -8.14 -10.33
C ASN A 420 3.19 -9.17 -9.97
N ALA A 421 1.95 -8.86 -10.37
CA ALA A 421 0.78 -9.73 -10.23
C ALA A 421 0.78 -10.89 -11.24
N ARG A 422 1.41 -10.68 -12.39
CA ARG A 422 1.32 -11.55 -13.57
C ARG A 422 2.66 -11.58 -14.31
N PRO A 423 2.99 -12.67 -15.03
CA PRO A 423 4.13 -12.70 -15.93
C PRO A 423 4.09 -11.55 -16.95
N ASN A 424 5.24 -10.92 -17.20
CA ASN A 424 5.40 -9.87 -18.22
C ASN A 424 4.40 -8.70 -18.09
N PRO A 425 4.39 -7.97 -16.97
CA PRO A 425 3.53 -6.80 -16.82
C PRO A 425 3.84 -5.75 -17.89
N THR A 426 2.79 -5.15 -18.46
CA THR A 426 2.91 -4.09 -19.47
C THR A 426 2.72 -2.70 -18.87
N SER A 427 2.32 -2.64 -17.59
CA SER A 427 2.19 -1.40 -16.84
C SER A 427 2.76 -1.52 -15.43
N PHE A 428 3.36 -0.42 -14.96
CA PHE A 428 4.02 -0.32 -13.66
C PHE A 428 3.49 0.86 -12.87
N HIS A 429 3.36 0.68 -11.56
CA HIS A 429 2.96 1.71 -10.61
C HIS A 429 4.15 2.14 -9.77
N GLY A 430 4.26 3.45 -9.55
CA GLY A 430 5.20 4.02 -8.60
C GLY A 430 4.61 4.10 -7.19
N CYS A 431 5.48 4.22 -6.19
CA CYS A 431 5.12 4.48 -4.80
C CYS A 431 5.13 5.99 -4.47
N TRP A 432 5.77 6.79 -5.32
CA TRP A 432 5.78 8.25 -5.27
C TRP A 432 5.97 8.80 -6.68
N MET A 433 5.67 10.09 -6.83
CA MET A 433 5.86 10.80 -8.09
C MET A 433 6.54 12.14 -7.86
N SER A 434 7.45 12.51 -8.76
CA SER A 434 8.09 13.83 -8.77
C SER A 434 7.89 14.52 -10.11
N LEU A 435 7.30 15.71 -10.06
CA LEU A 435 7.18 16.62 -11.19
C LEU A 435 8.29 17.67 -11.08
N SER A 436 9.14 17.79 -12.11
CA SER A 436 10.21 18.79 -12.08
C SER A 436 10.45 19.48 -13.41
N GLY A 437 10.66 20.79 -13.34
CA GLY A 437 11.16 21.58 -14.46
C GLY A 437 12.66 21.37 -14.67
N ILE A 438 13.09 21.35 -15.93
CA ILE A 438 14.50 21.40 -16.34
C ILE A 438 14.91 22.87 -16.36
N SER A 439 15.97 23.22 -15.64
CA SER A 439 16.49 24.58 -15.68
C SER A 439 17.21 24.86 -17.02
N PRO A 440 17.28 26.13 -17.48
CA PRO A 440 17.99 26.47 -18.71
C PRO A 440 19.47 26.01 -18.74
N HIS A 441 20.09 25.89 -17.56
CA HIS A 441 21.47 25.40 -17.43
C HIS A 441 21.60 23.87 -17.56
N GLU A 442 20.53 23.12 -17.28
CA GLU A 442 20.47 21.66 -17.38
C GLU A 442 19.98 21.19 -18.76
N GLU A 443 19.39 22.06 -19.58
CA GLU A 443 18.81 21.68 -20.89
C GLU A 443 19.82 21.02 -21.84
N ALA A 444 21.12 21.31 -21.68
CA ALA A 444 22.18 20.69 -22.49
C ALA A 444 22.48 19.22 -22.09
N THR A 445 22.14 18.82 -20.85
CA THR A 445 22.53 17.54 -20.27
C THR A 445 21.34 16.67 -19.85
N VAL A 446 20.18 17.27 -19.62
CA VAL A 446 18.97 16.60 -19.17
C VAL A 446 17.90 16.70 -20.24
N HIS A 447 17.38 15.55 -20.67
CA HIS A 447 16.27 15.48 -21.59
C HIS A 447 14.94 15.49 -20.84
N GLU A 448 13.92 16.08 -21.46
CA GLU A 448 12.55 15.92 -20.98
C GLU A 448 12.08 14.48 -21.22
N GLY A 449 11.33 13.93 -20.28
CA GLY A 449 10.82 12.57 -20.36
C GLY A 449 10.25 12.07 -19.05
N ILE A 450 9.80 10.81 -19.09
CA ILE A 450 9.28 10.06 -17.95
C ILE A 450 10.23 8.91 -17.64
N ALA A 451 10.72 8.81 -16.41
CA ALA A 451 11.62 7.74 -16.00
C ALA A 451 11.22 7.14 -14.64
N ALA A 452 11.45 5.84 -14.50
CA ALA A 452 11.43 5.19 -13.20
C ALA A 452 12.68 5.62 -12.40
N ARG A 453 12.50 5.91 -11.12
CA ARG A 453 13.60 6.25 -10.21
C ARG A 453 13.31 5.64 -8.85
N GLU A 454 14.23 4.85 -8.32
CA GLU A 454 13.96 4.01 -7.14
C GLU A 454 12.68 3.20 -7.38
N ASP A 455 11.67 3.37 -6.52
CA ASP A 455 10.34 2.79 -6.63
C ASP A 455 9.27 3.82 -7.04
N GLY A 456 9.66 4.98 -7.55
CA GLY A 456 8.75 6.04 -7.99
C GLY A 456 8.93 6.41 -9.46
N ILE A 457 8.19 7.45 -9.86
CA ILE A 457 8.16 7.96 -11.24
C ILE A 457 8.57 9.44 -11.23
N GLU A 458 9.59 9.78 -12.01
CA GLU A 458 10.08 11.16 -12.15
C GLU A 458 9.77 11.71 -13.55
N LEU A 459 9.20 12.92 -13.59
CA LEU A 459 8.92 13.69 -14.80
C LEU A 459 9.88 14.87 -14.85
N LYS A 460 10.65 14.92 -15.95
CA LYS A 460 11.51 16.04 -16.29
C LYS A 460 10.88 16.78 -17.46
N MET A 461 10.63 18.08 -17.32
CA MET A 461 9.90 18.87 -18.30
C MET A 461 10.62 20.17 -18.63
N LYS A 462 10.70 20.53 -19.91
CA LYS A 462 11.10 21.88 -20.31
C LYS A 462 10.04 22.92 -19.89
N GLY A 463 10.42 24.19 -19.89
CA GLY A 463 9.55 25.28 -19.43
C GLY A 463 8.14 25.28 -20.05
N SER A 464 8.02 25.09 -21.37
CA SER A 464 6.72 25.07 -22.06
C SER A 464 5.87 23.83 -21.75
N THR A 465 6.50 22.68 -21.52
CA THR A 465 5.81 21.45 -21.11
C THR A 465 5.34 21.54 -19.66
N TRP A 466 6.20 22.09 -18.79
CA TRP A 466 5.85 22.38 -17.40
C TRP A 466 4.67 23.35 -17.31
N GLU A 467 4.69 24.45 -18.07
CA GLU A 467 3.60 25.43 -18.09
C GLU A 467 2.25 24.80 -18.47
N ARG A 468 2.22 23.92 -19.49
CA ARG A 468 1.00 23.21 -19.89
C ARG A 468 0.46 22.31 -18.78
N LEU A 469 1.33 21.51 -18.16
CA LEU A 469 0.93 20.64 -17.05
C LEU A 469 0.46 21.45 -15.84
N TYR A 470 1.19 22.51 -15.51
CA TYR A 470 0.85 23.44 -14.43
C TYR A 470 -0.54 24.04 -14.63
N GLN A 471 -0.85 24.55 -15.83
CA GLN A 471 -2.16 25.11 -16.12
C GLN A 471 -3.27 24.07 -15.98
N ALA A 472 -3.07 22.85 -16.49
CA ALA A 472 -4.03 21.76 -16.36
C ALA A 472 -4.30 21.36 -14.89
N LEU A 473 -3.25 21.36 -14.05
CA LEU A 473 -3.36 21.13 -12.61
C LEU A 473 -4.10 22.28 -11.92
N MET A 474 -3.74 23.54 -12.19
CA MET A 474 -4.37 24.71 -11.57
C MET A 474 -5.84 24.89 -11.99
N SER A 475 -6.18 24.61 -13.25
CA SER A 475 -7.53 24.76 -13.79
C SER A 475 -8.43 23.53 -13.57
N ARG A 476 -7.92 22.48 -12.91
CA ARG A 476 -8.63 21.20 -12.70
C ARG A 476 -9.16 20.60 -14.00
N THR A 477 -8.43 20.79 -15.10
CA THR A 477 -8.87 20.35 -16.44
C THR A 477 -8.12 19.10 -16.87
N PRO A 478 -8.81 17.98 -17.17
CA PRO A 478 -8.15 16.79 -17.70
C PRO A 478 -7.33 17.13 -18.94
N ALA A 479 -6.15 16.53 -19.08
CA ALA A 479 -5.20 16.90 -20.13
C ALA A 479 -4.38 15.72 -20.62
N LEU A 480 -3.98 15.78 -21.90
CA LEU A 480 -2.95 14.95 -22.48
C LEU A 480 -1.73 15.84 -22.75
N VAL A 481 -0.68 15.67 -21.95
CA VAL A 481 0.53 16.48 -22.03
C VAL A 481 1.68 15.64 -22.60
N PRO A 482 2.16 15.93 -23.81
CA PRO A 482 3.34 15.24 -24.35
C PRO A 482 4.60 15.71 -23.60
N ILE A 483 5.41 14.74 -23.16
CA ILE A 483 6.68 14.96 -22.46
C ILE A 483 7.73 14.10 -23.16
N GLY A 484 8.61 14.72 -23.95
CA GLY A 484 9.59 13.97 -24.73
C GLY A 484 8.91 13.03 -25.73
N SER A 485 9.25 11.74 -25.66
CA SER A 485 8.62 10.67 -26.44
C SER A 485 7.35 10.10 -25.80
N GLU A 486 7.06 10.45 -24.54
CA GLU A 486 5.93 9.91 -23.78
C GLU A 486 4.77 10.91 -23.70
N THR A 487 3.63 10.44 -23.18
CA THR A 487 2.46 11.29 -22.89
C THR A 487 1.95 11.07 -21.47
N VAL A 488 1.65 12.16 -20.76
CA VAL A 488 0.93 12.13 -19.48
C VAL A 488 -0.54 12.35 -19.73
N HIS A 489 -1.38 11.42 -19.27
CA HIS A 489 -2.82 11.55 -19.22
C HIS A 489 -3.26 11.87 -17.80
N LEU A 490 -3.67 13.12 -17.60
CA LEU A 490 -4.13 13.65 -16.33
C LEU A 490 -5.65 13.56 -16.24
N SER A 491 -6.14 12.90 -15.19
CA SER A 491 -7.58 12.67 -14.95
C SER A 491 -7.96 13.01 -13.51
N TYR A 492 -9.19 13.50 -13.34
CA TYR A 492 -9.79 13.85 -12.06
C TYR A 492 -11.14 13.13 -11.95
N PRO A 493 -11.32 12.23 -10.97
CA PRO A 493 -12.56 11.46 -10.78
C PRO A 493 -13.70 12.30 -10.18
#